data_AF-A0A2H9QHB6-F1
#
_entry.id   AF-A0A2H9QHB6-F1
#
_cell.length_a   1.000
_cell.length_b   1.000
_cell.length_c   1.000
_cell.angle_alpha   90.00
_cell.angle_beta   90.00
_cell.angle_gamma   90.00
#
_symmetry.space_group_name_H-M   'P 1'
#
loop_
_entity.id
_entity.type
_entity.pdbx_description
1 polymer ?
#
loop_
_entity_poly.entity_id
_entity_poly.type
_entity_poly.pdbx_seq_one_letter_code
_entity_poly.pdbx_strand_id
1 'polypeptide(L)'
;IMNDIADDVSFSLRMKIKDFAQKMNFFATIFIYFAIVIPVFMSILGGIRITPIQSGSVFESLPLDIPMLAVFFLIFMPMLLIYLIVFISMSQPKV
;
A
#
# COMPACT_ATOMS: atom_id res chain seq x y z
N ILE A 1 40.42 17.31 -14.34
CA ILE A 1 39.36 18.33 -14.11
C ILE A 1 37.99 17.87 -14.59
N MET A 2 37.76 17.68 -15.90
CA MET A 2 36.43 17.24 -16.38
C MET A 2 36.08 15.80 -15.95
N ASN A 3 37.08 14.92 -15.84
CA ASN A 3 36.91 13.56 -15.34
C ASN A 3 36.61 13.53 -13.83
N ASP A 4 37.32 14.35 -13.05
CA ASP A 4 37.10 14.47 -11.60
C ASP A 4 35.71 15.05 -11.28
N ILE A 5 35.27 16.07 -12.05
CA ILE A 5 33.91 16.63 -11.93
C ILE A 5 32.85 15.59 -12.35
N ALA A 6 33.12 14.80 -13.38
CA ALA A 6 32.21 13.73 -13.81
C ALA A 6 32.09 12.63 -12.75
N ASP A 7 33.18 12.27 -12.08
CA ASP A 7 33.18 11.29 -10.99
C ASP A 7 32.43 11.81 -9.77
N ASP A 8 32.62 13.07 -9.37
CA ASP A 8 31.88 13.69 -8.25
C ASP A 8 30.37 13.76 -8.53
N VAL A 9 29.98 14.17 -9.74
CA VAL A 9 28.55 14.22 -10.14
C VAL A 9 27.96 12.81 -10.15
N SER A 10 28.66 11.84 -10.75
CA SER A 10 28.24 10.43 -10.80
C SER A 10 28.11 9.83 -9.41
N PHE A 11 29.03 10.16 -8.50
CA PHE A 11 29.00 9.73 -7.11
C PHE A 11 27.81 10.35 -6.36
N SER A 12 27.57 11.65 -6.53
CA SER A 12 26.43 12.35 -5.94
C SER A 12 25.09 11.77 -6.43
N LEU A 13 25.00 11.42 -7.71
CA LEU A 13 23.81 10.82 -8.31
C LEU A 13 23.56 9.42 -7.74
N ARG A 14 24.61 8.60 -7.65
CA ARG A 14 24.54 7.25 -7.04
C ARG A 14 24.07 7.31 -5.59
N MET A 15 24.57 8.28 -4.82
CA MET A 15 24.16 8.46 -3.43
C MET A 15 22.68 8.85 -3.32
N LYS A 16 22.22 9.81 -4.14
CA LYS A 16 20.80 10.19 -4.22
C LYS A 16 19.88 9.05 -4.64
N ILE A 17 20.30 8.22 -5.61
CA ILE A 17 19.54 7.05 -6.06
C ILE A 17 19.44 6.00 -4.95
N LYS A 18 20.52 5.77 -4.19
CA LYS A 18 20.54 4.83 -3.08
C LYS A 18 19.59 5.27 -1.95
N ASP A 19 19.63 6.54 -1.57
CA ASP A 19 18.73 7.11 -0.57
C ASP A 19 17.27 7.06 -1.02
N PHE A 20 17.02 7.31 -2.32
CA PHE A 20 15.71 7.18 -2.92
C PHE A 20 15.20 5.73 -2.85
N ALA A 21 16.01 4.76 -3.26
CA ALA A 21 15.64 3.35 -3.25
C ALA A 21 15.33 2.86 -1.84
N GLN A 22 16.11 3.29 -0.84
CA GLN A 22 15.88 2.92 0.56
C GLN A 22 14.55 3.49 1.09
N LYS A 23 14.27 4.77 0.81
CA LYS A 23 12.98 5.40 1.19
C LYS A 23 11.82 4.70 0.48
N MET A 24 11.94 4.43 -0.82
CA MET A 24 10.91 3.76 -1.60
C MET A 24 10.61 2.35 -1.08
N ASN A 25 11.63 1.59 -0.68
CA ASN A 25 11.41 0.23 -0.15
C ASN A 25 10.68 0.24 1.20
N PHE A 26 11.04 1.16 2.09
CA PHE A 26 10.35 1.32 3.38
C PHE A 26 8.88 1.71 3.17
N PHE A 27 8.62 2.70 2.29
CA PHE A 27 7.26 3.11 1.96
C PHE A 27 6.46 2.01 1.25
N ALA A 28 7.09 1.26 0.34
CA ALA A 28 6.44 0.13 -0.34
C ALA A 28 6.02 -0.95 0.66
N THR A 29 6.82 -1.22 1.68
CA THR A 29 6.50 -2.20 2.72
C THR A 29 5.28 -1.76 3.54
N ILE A 30 5.24 -0.49 3.96
CA ILE A 30 4.06 0.08 4.64
C ILE A 30 2.84 0.05 3.72
N PHE A 31 3.03 0.38 2.45
CA PHE A 31 1.95 0.35 1.48
C PHE A 31 1.36 -1.06 1.33
N ILE A 32 2.18 -2.09 1.17
CA ILE A 32 1.72 -3.49 1.09
C ILE A 32 0.95 -3.88 2.36
N TYR A 33 1.39 -3.41 3.52
CA TYR A 33 0.68 -3.63 4.78
C TYR A 33 -0.76 -3.07 4.71
N PHE A 34 -0.95 -1.80 4.37
CA PHE A 34 -2.30 -1.23 4.27
C PHE A 34 -3.11 -1.78 3.09
N ALA A 35 -2.45 -2.04 1.96
CA ALA A 35 -3.09 -2.43 0.70
C ALA A 35 -3.55 -3.88 0.65
N ILE A 36 -2.84 -4.80 1.32
CA ILE A 36 -3.14 -6.23 1.28
C ILE A 36 -3.67 -6.71 2.62
N VAL A 37 -3.04 -6.32 3.74
CA VAL A 37 -3.40 -6.87 5.04
C VAL A 37 -4.81 -6.43 5.45
N ILE A 38 -5.12 -5.13 5.36
CA ILE A 38 -6.45 -4.63 5.77
C ILE A 38 -7.60 -5.26 4.95
N PRO A 39 -7.56 -5.30 3.60
CA PRO A 39 -8.64 -5.89 2.83
C PRO A 39 -8.78 -7.40 3.07
N VAL A 40 -7.67 -8.12 3.27
CA VAL A 40 -7.71 -9.55 3.60
C VAL A 40 -8.33 -9.78 4.97
N PHE A 41 -7.96 -8.98 5.99
CA PHE A 41 -8.58 -9.03 7.32
C PHE A 41 -10.09 -8.76 7.25
N MET A 42 -10.51 -7.73 6.50
CA MET A 42 -11.93 -7.44 6.29
C MET A 42 -12.67 -8.58 5.60
N SER A 43 -12.04 -9.23 4.60
CA SER A 43 -12.63 -10.36 3.88
C SER A 43 -12.81 -11.58 4.76
N ILE A 44 -11.83 -11.88 5.60
CA ILE A 44 -11.88 -13.01 6.56
C ILE A 44 -12.98 -12.75 7.59
N LEU A 45 -13.01 -11.55 8.19
CA LEU A 45 -14.05 -11.18 9.16
C LEU A 45 -15.45 -11.20 8.54
N GLY A 46 -15.59 -10.74 7.30
CA GLY A 46 -16.84 -10.82 6.53
C GLY A 46 -17.27 -12.27 6.28
N GLY A 47 -16.35 -13.16 5.90
CA GLY A 47 -16.64 -14.57 5.67
C GLY A 47 -17.09 -15.32 6.93
N ILE A 48 -16.47 -15.01 8.07
CA ILE A 48 -16.87 -15.60 9.37
C ILE A 48 -18.31 -15.18 9.72
N ARG A 49 -18.71 -13.94 9.46
CA ARG A 49 -20.08 -13.45 9.73
C ARG A 49 -21.17 -14.19 8.94
N ILE A 50 -20.89 -14.63 7.72
CA ILE A 50 -21.87 -15.25 6.81
C ILE A 50 -22.05 -16.75 7.12
N THR A 51 -21.18 -17.32 7.96
CA THR A 51 -21.22 -18.75 8.29
C THR A 51 -22.36 -19.04 9.28
N PRO A 52 -23.20 -20.07 9.08
CA PRO A 52 -24.35 -20.36 9.95
C PRO A 52 -24.00 -20.81 11.38
N ILE A 53 -22.70 -20.96 11.70
CA ILE A 53 -22.21 -21.35 13.02
C ILE A 53 -22.14 -20.09 13.88
N GLN A 54 -23.31 -19.61 14.30
CA GLN A 54 -23.43 -18.51 15.24
C GLN A 54 -23.13 -19.00 16.65
N SER A 55 -21.95 -18.63 17.18
CA SER A 55 -21.72 -18.62 18.62
C SER A 55 -21.28 -17.23 19.05
N GLY A 56 -22.28 -16.37 19.29
CA GLY A 56 -22.27 -15.20 20.17
C GLY A 56 -20.93 -14.54 20.47
N SER A 57 -20.28 -13.96 19.46
CA SER A 57 -19.07 -13.18 19.67
C SER A 57 -19.33 -11.72 19.32
N VAL A 58 -18.62 -10.83 20.03
CA VAL A 58 -18.60 -9.35 19.94
C VAL A 58 -18.57 -8.80 18.50
N PHE A 59 -18.21 -9.63 17.53
CA PHE A 59 -18.15 -9.38 16.09
C PHE A 59 -19.52 -9.19 15.39
N GLU A 60 -20.65 -9.57 16.01
CA GLU A 60 -21.99 -9.30 15.44
C GLU A 60 -22.38 -7.81 15.45
N SER A 61 -21.74 -7.01 16.30
CA SER A 61 -22.02 -5.57 16.47
C SER A 61 -21.35 -4.68 15.42
N LEU A 62 -20.40 -5.22 14.65
CA LEU A 62 -19.79 -4.49 13.54
C LEU A 62 -20.74 -4.57 12.33
N PRO A 63 -21.19 -3.42 11.77
CA PRO A 63 -22.08 -3.37 10.60
C PRO A 63 -21.30 -3.70 9.31
N LEU A 64 -20.68 -4.88 9.26
CA LEU A 64 -20.00 -5.46 8.09
C LEU A 64 -21.03 -6.23 7.26
N ASP A 65 -22.04 -5.54 6.77
CA ASP A 65 -23.07 -6.14 5.91
C ASP A 65 -22.51 -6.46 4.53
N ILE A 66 -23.00 -7.53 3.91
CA ILE A 66 -22.57 -7.98 2.59
C ILE A 66 -22.55 -6.84 1.56
N PRO A 67 -23.58 -5.97 1.47
CA PRO A 67 -23.54 -4.81 0.58
C PRO A 67 -22.47 -3.77 0.97
N MET A 68 -22.23 -3.55 2.26
CA MET A 68 -21.21 -2.60 2.74
C MET A 68 -19.79 -3.07 2.37
N LEU A 69 -19.53 -4.37 2.51
CA LEU A 69 -18.25 -5.00 2.18
C LEU A 69 -18.01 -5.00 0.66
N ALA A 70 -19.06 -5.21 -0.14
CA ALA A 70 -19.01 -5.10 -1.60
C ALA A 70 -18.69 -3.67 -2.07
N VAL A 71 -19.33 -2.65 -1.48
CA VAL A 71 -19.04 -1.24 -1.79
C VAL A 71 -17.61 -0.88 -1.37
N PHE A 72 -17.16 -1.36 -0.20
CA PHE A 72 -15.79 -1.16 0.24
C PHE A 72 -14.81 -1.75 -0.78
N PHE A 73 -14.97 -3.01 -1.20
CA PHE A 73 -14.08 -3.58 -2.20
C PHE A 73 -14.14 -2.85 -3.55
N LEU A 74 -15.32 -2.48 -4.02
CA LEU A 74 -15.49 -1.87 -5.35
C LEU A 74 -14.96 -0.43 -5.44
N ILE A 75 -14.97 0.33 -4.34
CA ILE A 75 -14.48 1.71 -4.31
C ILE A 75 -13.05 1.80 -3.74
N PHE A 76 -12.78 1.07 -2.65
CA PHE A 76 -11.50 1.13 -1.95
C PHE A 76 -10.37 0.51 -2.76
N MET A 77 -10.59 -0.65 -3.41
CA MET A 77 -9.56 -1.29 -4.26
C MET A 77 -9.07 -0.40 -5.41
N PRO A 78 -9.93 0.17 -6.28
CA PRO A 78 -9.44 1.02 -7.36
C PRO A 78 -8.83 2.32 -6.84
N MET A 79 -9.36 2.88 -5.74
CA MET A 79 -8.76 4.06 -5.11
C MET A 79 -7.34 3.75 -4.60
N LEU A 80 -7.11 2.56 -4.02
CA LEU A 80 -5.79 2.10 -3.58
C LEU A 80 -4.81 1.96 -4.74
N LEU A 81 -5.26 1.42 -5.88
CA LEU A 81 -4.46 1.29 -7.10
C LEU A 81 -4.11 2.66 -7.71
N ILE A 82 -5.07 3.59 -7.75
CA ILE A 82 -4.82 4.96 -8.23
C ILE A 82 -3.83 5.67 -7.30
N TYR A 83 -4.00 5.54 -6.00
CA TYR A 83 -3.07 6.08 -5.02
C TYR A 83 -1.65 5.53 -5.22
N LEU A 84 -1.51 4.23 -5.49
CA LEU A 84 -0.22 3.60 -5.82
C LEU A 84 0.42 4.29 -7.04
N ILE A 85 -0.33 4.46 -8.13
CA ILE A 85 0.19 5.07 -9.36
C ILE A 85 0.65 6.51 -9.11
N VAL A 86 -0.17 7.31 -8.42
CA VAL A 86 0.17 8.69 -8.07
C VAL A 86 1.40 8.74 -7.16
N PHE A 87 1.48 7.83 -6.18
CA PHE A 87 2.59 7.79 -5.23
C PHE A 87 3.91 7.38 -5.90
N ILE A 88 3.89 6.38 -6.78
CA ILE A 88 5.07 6.02 -7.59
C ILE A 88 5.49 7.22 -8.45
N SER A 89 4.53 7.87 -9.11
CA SER A 89 4.81 9.04 -9.95
C SER A 89 5.41 10.21 -9.16
N MET A 90 4.96 10.45 -7.94
CA MET A 90 5.48 11.51 -7.07
C MET A 90 6.86 11.17 -6.47
N SER A 91 7.11 9.87 -6.23
CA SER A 91 8.35 9.41 -5.63
C SER A 91 9.49 9.33 -6.64
N GLN A 92 9.23 9.10 -7.93
CA GLN A 92 10.28 9.01 -8.95
C GLN A 92 11.26 10.21 -8.88
N PRO A 93 12.57 9.97 -8.72
CA PRO A 93 13.57 11.03 -8.70
C PRO A 93 13.58 11.67 -10.08
N LYS A 94 13.07 12.90 -10.16
CA LYS A 94 13.22 13.72 -11.36
C LYS A 94 14.69 14.09 -11.48
N VAL A 95 15.28 13.67 -12.60
CA VAL A 95 16.63 14.06 -13.04
C VAL A 95 16.79 15.58 -13.04
#